data_AF-A0A8B6LLC4-F1
#
_entry.id   AF-A0A8B6LLC4-F1
#
_cell.length_a   1.000
_cell.length_b   1.000
_cell.length_c   1.000
_cell.angle_alpha   90.00
_cell.angle_beta   90.00
_cell.angle_gamma   90.00
#
_symmetry.space_group_name_H-M   'P 1'
#
loop_
_entity.id
_entity.type
_entity.pdbx_description
1 polymer ?
#
loop_
_entity_poly.entity_id
_entity_poly.type
_entity_poly.pdbx_seq_one_letter_code
_entity_poly.pdbx_strand_id
1 'polypeptide(L)'
;MNGVHRLTMEIPDLNTVVKARRAIEEVIAGRRLGTAAVPYFAPTDLGGLPASIQEAELRIKEDNDHGNRVRAAIHMSLTAAAAALKVSEDLMEGFAELPSSERQLELARCSTNARAASDAAGHAAAVLAGEESPKSDSMMEIKRLGSAIFQRFGNLPKP
;
A
#
# COMPACT_ATOMS: atom_id res chain seq x y z
N MET A 1 28.22 -22.31 -41.06
CA MET A 1 28.34 -22.36 -39.59
C MET A 1 27.68 -21.11 -39.04
N ASN A 2 26.40 -21.20 -38.70
CA ASN A 2 25.63 -20.06 -38.21
C ASN A 2 25.90 -19.88 -36.73
N GLY A 3 26.68 -18.84 -36.40
CA GLY A 3 26.79 -18.34 -35.04
C GLY A 3 25.44 -17.79 -34.62
N VAL A 4 24.69 -18.57 -33.84
CA VAL A 4 23.55 -18.07 -33.09
C VAL A 4 24.13 -17.06 -32.10
N HIS A 5 23.98 -15.78 -32.41
CA HIS A 5 24.20 -14.72 -31.44
C HIS A 5 23.30 -15.02 -30.24
N ARG A 6 23.91 -15.57 -29.20
CA ARG A 6 23.36 -15.70 -27.87
C ARG A 6 23.15 -14.27 -27.38
N LEU A 7 21.98 -13.70 -27.67
CA LEU A 7 21.49 -12.52 -26.98
C LEU A 7 21.09 -12.98 -25.58
N THR A 8 22.07 -13.39 -24.78
CA THR A 8 21.96 -13.29 -23.33
C THR A 8 21.84 -11.80 -23.06
N MET A 9 20.60 -11.33 -22.95
CA MET A 9 20.29 -10.02 -22.38
C MET A 9 21.18 -9.86 -21.17
N GLU A 10 22.18 -8.97 -21.26
CA GLU A 10 23.21 -8.89 -20.25
C GLU A 10 22.53 -8.65 -18.89
N ILE A 11 22.88 -9.51 -17.94
CA ILE A 11 22.22 -9.73 -16.66
C ILE A 11 22.68 -8.71 -15.55
N PRO A 12 23.22 -7.49 -15.82
CA PRO A 12 23.24 -6.43 -14.81
C PRO A 12 21.85 -5.86 -14.50
N ASP A 13 20.96 -5.85 -15.51
CA ASP A 13 19.63 -5.24 -15.38
C ASP A 13 18.74 -6.03 -14.42
N LEU A 14 18.71 -7.37 -14.55
CA LEU A 14 17.88 -8.22 -13.66
C LEU A 14 18.25 -8.04 -12.18
N ASN A 15 19.55 -8.04 -11.85
CA ASN A 15 19.98 -7.83 -10.46
C ASN A 15 19.60 -6.43 -9.96
N THR A 16 19.59 -5.43 -10.84
CA THR A 16 19.17 -4.06 -10.50
C THR A 16 17.68 -4.00 -10.23
N VAL A 17 16.85 -4.64 -11.08
CA VAL A 17 15.39 -4.76 -10.88
C VAL A 17 15.09 -5.48 -9.56
N VAL A 18 15.76 -6.61 -9.28
CA VAL A 18 15.60 -7.36 -8.01
C VAL A 18 15.95 -6.51 -6.80
N LYS A 19 17.05 -5.75 -6.85
CA LYS A 19 17.45 -4.86 -5.76
C LYS A 19 16.44 -3.72 -5.57
N ALA A 20 15.94 -3.13 -6.65
CA ALA A 20 14.93 -2.08 -6.59
C ALA A 20 13.62 -2.59 -5.96
N ARG A 21 13.15 -3.77 -6.38
CA ARG A 21 11.95 -4.38 -5.79
C ARG A 21 12.13 -4.63 -4.30
N ARG A 22 13.23 -5.25 -3.89
CA ARG A 22 13.53 -5.53 -2.47
C ARG A 22 13.59 -4.26 -1.64
N ALA A 23 14.22 -3.20 -2.14
CA ALA A 23 14.25 -1.91 -1.44
C ALA A 23 12.83 -1.33 -1.24
N ILE A 24 11.96 -1.45 -2.23
CA ILE A 24 10.55 -1.03 -2.10
C ILE A 24 9.81 -1.89 -1.07
N GLU A 25 10.02 -3.21 -1.08
CA GLU A 25 9.42 -4.14 -0.11
C GLU A 25 9.87 -3.84 1.33
N GLU A 26 11.14 -3.49 1.52
CA GLU A 26 11.67 -3.04 2.81
C GLU A 26 10.99 -1.75 3.29
N VAL A 27 10.80 -0.77 2.40
CA VAL A 27 10.05 0.45 2.70
C VAL A 27 8.60 0.12 3.08
N ILE A 28 7.94 -0.79 2.36
CA ILE A 28 6.57 -1.25 2.68
C ILE A 28 6.54 -1.91 4.06
N ALA A 29 7.46 -2.83 4.33
CA ALA A 29 7.53 -3.56 5.60
C ALA A 29 7.79 -2.61 6.79
N GLY A 30 8.71 -1.66 6.65
CA GLY A 30 8.98 -0.63 7.65
C GLY A 30 7.78 0.29 7.90
N ARG A 31 6.90 0.45 6.90
CA ARG A 31 5.69 1.29 7.00
C ARG A 31 4.45 0.52 7.47
N ARG A 32 4.52 -0.79 7.72
CA ARG A 32 3.33 -1.64 8.00
C ARG A 32 2.42 -1.13 9.12
N LEU A 33 2.96 -0.44 10.13
CA LEU A 33 2.18 0.18 11.22
C LEU A 33 1.65 1.60 10.88
N GLY A 34 2.20 2.24 9.85
CA GLY A 34 1.86 3.59 9.39
C GLY A 34 0.98 3.65 8.15
N THR A 35 0.48 2.51 7.65
CA THR A 35 -0.46 2.46 6.50
C THR A 35 -1.91 2.51 6.92
N ALA A 36 -2.24 2.13 8.16
CA ALA A 36 -3.59 2.17 8.68
C ALA A 36 -4.08 3.62 8.80
N ALA A 37 -5.36 3.84 8.45
CA ALA A 37 -6.01 5.11 8.69
C ALA A 37 -5.96 5.46 10.19
N VAL A 38 -5.62 6.70 10.49
CA VAL A 38 -5.67 7.27 11.84
C VAL A 38 -7.08 7.80 12.03
N PRO A 39 -7.86 7.28 13.01
CA PRO A 39 -9.21 7.75 13.23
C PRO A 39 -9.22 9.19 13.74
N TYR A 40 -10.17 9.97 13.25
CA TYR A 40 -10.56 11.25 13.85
C TYR A 40 -11.67 10.99 14.88
N PHE A 41 -11.44 11.42 16.13
CA PHE A 41 -12.42 11.31 17.20
C PHE A 41 -13.13 12.65 17.37
N ALA A 42 -14.30 12.78 16.76
CA ALA A 42 -15.07 14.02 16.83
C ALA A 42 -15.52 14.34 18.28
N PRO A 43 -15.60 15.63 18.65
CA PRO A 43 -16.26 16.05 19.89
C PRO A 43 -17.73 15.59 19.93
N THR A 44 -18.21 15.22 21.11
CA THR A 44 -19.58 14.71 21.31
C THR A 44 -20.66 15.75 20.98
N ASP A 45 -20.38 17.04 21.20
CA ASP A 45 -21.25 18.15 20.81
C ASP A 45 -20.41 19.28 20.19
N LEU A 46 -20.20 19.20 18.88
CA LEU A 46 -19.49 20.23 18.12
C LEU A 46 -20.29 21.54 18.06
N GLY A 47 -21.63 21.46 17.95
CA GLY A 47 -22.51 22.62 17.78
C GLY A 47 -22.59 23.53 19.01
N GLY A 48 -22.36 22.96 20.20
CA GLY A 48 -22.28 23.71 21.46
C GLY A 48 -20.93 24.44 21.69
N LEU A 49 -19.92 24.21 20.86
CA LEU A 49 -18.61 24.85 21.01
C LEU A 49 -18.61 26.28 20.45
N PRO A 50 -17.72 27.17 20.93
CA PRO A 50 -17.50 28.48 20.29
C PRO A 50 -17.12 28.33 18.82
N ALA A 51 -17.55 29.26 17.97
CA ALA A 51 -17.32 29.20 16.51
C ALA A 51 -15.83 28.99 16.14
N SER A 52 -14.92 29.66 16.83
CA SER A 52 -13.47 29.50 16.62
C SER A 52 -12.98 28.07 16.92
N ILE A 53 -13.60 27.38 17.87
CA ILE A 53 -13.28 25.99 18.20
C ILE A 53 -13.92 25.06 17.17
N GLN A 54 -15.14 25.33 16.73
CA GLN A 54 -15.77 24.55 15.65
C GLN A 54 -14.93 24.56 14.37
N GLU A 55 -14.45 25.74 13.96
CA GLU A 55 -13.56 25.88 12.80
C GLU A 55 -12.23 25.15 13.00
N ALA A 56 -11.67 25.18 14.21
CA ALA A 56 -10.43 24.46 14.51
C ALA A 56 -10.63 22.93 14.39
N GLU A 57 -11.73 22.40 14.93
CA GLU A 57 -12.06 20.98 14.86
C GLU A 57 -12.34 20.51 13.42
N LEU A 58 -13.01 21.34 12.61
CA LEU A 58 -13.20 21.05 11.18
C LEU A 58 -11.86 20.97 10.43
N ARG A 59 -10.93 21.89 10.70
CA ARG A 59 -9.58 21.83 10.12
C ARG A 59 -8.82 20.57 10.55
N ILE A 60 -8.90 20.20 11.84
CA ILE A 60 -8.28 18.97 12.34
C ILE A 60 -8.81 17.73 11.61
N LYS A 61 -10.13 17.68 11.37
CA LYS A 61 -10.75 16.61 10.61
C LYS A 61 -10.23 16.58 9.16
N GLU A 62 -10.21 17.72 8.49
CA GLU A 62 -9.72 17.83 7.11
C GLU A 62 -8.25 17.41 6.98
N ASP A 63 -7.39 17.85 7.90
CA ASP A 63 -5.97 17.48 7.96
C ASP A 63 -5.79 15.97 8.22
N ASN A 64 -6.64 15.38 9.07
CA ASN A 64 -6.64 13.96 9.34
C ASN A 64 -7.01 13.15 8.09
N ASP A 65 -8.10 13.54 7.41
CA ASP A 65 -8.58 12.91 6.19
C ASP A 65 -7.56 13.05 5.05
N HIS A 66 -6.92 14.22 4.92
CA HIS A 66 -5.81 14.43 4.00
C HIS A 66 -4.62 13.49 4.32
N GLY A 67 -4.18 13.45 5.57
CA GLY A 67 -3.08 12.59 5.99
C GLY A 67 -3.35 11.10 5.76
N ASN A 68 -4.59 10.65 5.97
CA ASN A 68 -5.03 9.27 5.72
C ASN A 68 -4.95 8.92 4.24
N ARG A 69 -5.45 9.80 3.35
CA ARG A 69 -5.37 9.62 1.89
C ARG A 69 -3.92 9.52 1.42
N VAL A 70 -3.06 10.43 1.85
CA VAL A 70 -1.63 10.43 1.48
C VAL A 70 -0.95 9.14 1.93
N ARG A 71 -1.17 8.69 3.17
CA ARG A 71 -0.57 7.44 3.69
C ARG A 71 -1.00 6.21 2.87
N ALA A 72 -2.29 6.10 2.59
CA ALA A 72 -2.84 4.99 1.81
C ALA A 72 -2.32 4.99 0.36
N ALA A 73 -2.34 6.15 -0.29
CA ALA A 73 -1.87 6.30 -1.66
C ALA A 73 -0.38 5.95 -1.82
N ILE A 74 0.47 6.36 -0.88
CA ILE A 74 1.89 5.98 -0.86
C ILE A 74 2.02 4.46 -0.78
N HIS A 75 1.28 3.80 0.13
CA HIS A 75 1.36 2.36 0.31
C HIS A 75 0.90 1.60 -0.94
N MET A 76 -0.23 2.00 -1.53
CA MET A 76 -0.76 1.39 -2.76
C MET A 76 0.20 1.57 -3.93
N SER A 77 0.77 2.77 -4.09
CA SER A 77 1.73 3.07 -5.17
C SER A 77 3.02 2.25 -5.05
N LEU A 78 3.57 2.11 -3.84
CA LEU A 78 4.74 1.27 -3.60
C LEU A 78 4.44 -0.21 -3.85
N THR A 79 3.26 -0.68 -3.44
CA THR A 79 2.81 -2.06 -3.68
C THR A 79 2.66 -2.34 -5.17
N ALA A 80 2.06 -1.42 -5.92
CA ALA A 80 1.93 -1.50 -7.38
C ALA A 80 3.32 -1.54 -8.06
N ALA A 81 4.25 -0.67 -7.63
CA ALA A 81 5.61 -0.64 -8.15
C ALA A 81 6.37 -1.95 -7.89
N ALA A 82 6.29 -2.50 -6.68
CA ALA A 82 6.90 -3.78 -6.35
C ALA A 82 6.34 -4.93 -7.20
N ALA A 83 5.02 -4.96 -7.41
CA ALA A 83 4.37 -5.95 -8.28
C ALA A 83 4.80 -5.81 -9.75
N ALA A 84 4.89 -4.59 -10.28
CA ALA A 84 5.35 -4.34 -11.64
C ALA A 84 6.82 -4.74 -11.86
N LEU A 85 7.70 -4.46 -10.88
CA LEU A 85 9.08 -4.93 -10.92
C LEU A 85 9.15 -6.46 -10.83
N LYS A 86 8.27 -7.11 -10.05
CA LYS A 86 8.22 -8.58 -10.02
C LYS A 86 7.83 -9.18 -11.36
N VAL A 87 6.91 -8.55 -12.09
CA VAL A 87 6.59 -8.96 -13.48
C VAL A 87 7.81 -8.80 -14.38
N SER A 88 8.57 -7.72 -14.24
CA SER A 88 9.80 -7.52 -15.01
C SER A 88 10.84 -8.60 -14.69
N GLU A 89 11.03 -8.95 -13.41
CA GLU A 89 11.89 -10.09 -13.01
C GLU A 89 11.44 -11.39 -13.65
N ASP A 90 10.15 -11.73 -13.53
CA ASP A 90 9.60 -12.98 -14.05
C ASP A 90 9.79 -13.07 -15.58
N LEU A 91 9.64 -11.96 -16.31
CA LEU A 91 9.87 -11.91 -17.77
C LEU A 91 11.36 -12.04 -18.16
N MET A 92 12.25 -11.52 -17.32
CA MET A 92 13.70 -11.56 -17.54
C MET A 92 14.34 -12.90 -17.11
N GLU A 93 13.74 -13.59 -16.15
CA GLU A 93 14.17 -14.92 -15.69
C GLU A 93 13.75 -16.02 -16.68
N GLY A 94 14.71 -16.49 -17.48
CA GLY A 94 14.65 -17.85 -18.06
C GLY A 94 13.54 -18.15 -19.08
N PHE A 95 12.74 -17.17 -19.51
CA PHE A 95 11.66 -17.37 -20.49
C PHE A 95 12.09 -18.06 -21.79
N ALA A 96 13.34 -17.85 -22.20
CA ALA A 96 13.91 -18.44 -23.41
C ALA A 96 14.10 -19.97 -23.31
N GLU A 97 14.27 -20.50 -22.09
CA GLU A 97 14.57 -21.91 -21.83
C GLU A 97 13.29 -22.75 -21.65
N LEU A 98 12.13 -22.12 -21.45
CA LEU A 98 10.86 -22.82 -21.28
C LEU A 98 10.35 -23.44 -22.61
N PRO A 99 9.67 -24.60 -22.55
CA PRO A 99 8.88 -25.14 -23.66
C PRO A 99 7.81 -24.15 -24.16
N SER A 100 7.44 -24.23 -25.44
CA SER A 100 6.51 -23.26 -26.06
C SER A 100 5.15 -23.18 -25.36
N SER A 101 4.63 -24.29 -24.83
CA SER A 101 3.37 -24.32 -24.08
C SER A 101 3.48 -23.64 -22.72
N GLU A 102 4.63 -23.81 -22.04
CA GLU A 102 4.91 -23.20 -20.74
C GLU A 102 5.14 -21.69 -20.87
N ARG A 103 5.76 -21.23 -21.96
CA ARG A 103 5.90 -19.79 -22.24
C ARG A 103 4.55 -19.07 -22.33
N GLN A 104 3.56 -19.67 -23.01
CA GLN A 104 2.24 -19.05 -23.12
C GLN A 104 1.54 -18.95 -21.77
N LEU A 105 1.67 -19.98 -20.93
CA LEU A 105 1.14 -19.98 -19.58
C LEU A 105 1.80 -18.90 -18.71
N GLU A 106 3.13 -18.81 -18.74
CA GLU A 106 3.86 -17.80 -17.96
C GLU A 106 3.60 -16.38 -18.47
N LEU A 107 3.42 -16.16 -19.78
CA LEU A 107 2.99 -14.86 -20.32
C LEU A 107 1.59 -14.48 -19.82
N ALA A 108 0.65 -15.44 -19.76
CA ALA A 108 -0.69 -15.20 -19.22
C ALA A 108 -0.64 -14.84 -17.73
N ARG A 109 0.22 -15.50 -16.95
CA ARG A 109 0.48 -15.18 -15.55
C ARG A 109 1.08 -13.79 -15.39
N CYS A 110 2.12 -13.45 -16.16
CA CYS A 110 2.73 -12.12 -16.16
C CYS A 110 1.71 -11.02 -16.50
N SER A 111 0.85 -11.27 -17.50
CA SER A 111 -0.25 -10.36 -17.88
C SER A 111 -1.24 -10.15 -16.72
N THR A 112 -1.63 -11.22 -16.04
CA THR A 112 -2.52 -11.16 -14.88
C THR A 112 -1.89 -10.33 -13.74
N ASN A 113 -0.62 -10.57 -13.45
CA ASN A 113 0.12 -9.84 -12.42
C ASN A 113 0.31 -8.35 -12.79
N ALA A 114 0.56 -8.05 -14.06
CA ALA A 114 0.69 -6.68 -14.55
C ALA A 114 -0.64 -5.90 -14.42
N ARG A 115 -1.78 -6.55 -14.70
CA ARG A 115 -3.10 -5.95 -14.47
C ARG A 115 -3.34 -5.67 -12.99
N ALA A 116 -3.04 -6.61 -12.11
CA ALA A 116 -3.17 -6.40 -10.67
C ALA A 116 -2.31 -5.21 -10.17
N ALA A 117 -1.10 -5.03 -10.70
CA ALA A 117 -0.27 -3.86 -10.41
C ALA A 117 -0.92 -2.56 -10.91
N SER A 118 -1.47 -2.57 -12.12
CA SER A 118 -2.22 -1.44 -12.68
C SER A 118 -3.45 -1.08 -11.85
N ASP A 119 -4.23 -2.07 -11.42
CA ASP A 119 -5.42 -1.86 -10.60
C ASP A 119 -5.05 -1.25 -9.24
N ALA A 120 -3.97 -1.72 -8.61
CA ALA A 120 -3.45 -1.14 -7.37
C ALA A 120 -3.02 0.33 -7.54
N ALA A 121 -2.40 0.69 -8.66
CA ALA A 121 -2.08 2.08 -8.99
C ALA A 121 -3.36 2.90 -9.26
N GLY A 122 -4.37 2.30 -9.90
CA GLY A 122 -5.70 2.90 -10.10
C GLY A 122 -6.39 3.24 -8.78
N HIS A 123 -6.39 2.32 -7.82
CA HIS A 123 -6.91 2.59 -6.46
C HIS A 123 -6.15 3.72 -5.76
N ALA A 124 -4.82 3.78 -5.92
CA ALA A 124 -4.03 4.89 -5.37
C ALA A 124 -4.47 6.24 -5.97
N ALA A 125 -4.70 6.30 -7.28
CA ALA A 125 -5.18 7.50 -7.96
C ALA A 125 -6.59 7.90 -7.48
N ALA A 126 -7.50 6.96 -7.35
CA ALA A 126 -8.86 7.20 -6.85
C ALA A 126 -8.86 7.72 -5.39
N VAL A 127 -8.00 7.18 -4.52
CA VAL A 127 -7.83 7.66 -3.14
C VAL A 127 -7.28 9.10 -3.12
N LEU A 128 -6.33 9.43 -4.00
CA LEU A 128 -5.80 10.79 -4.13
C LEU A 128 -6.85 11.78 -4.65
N ALA A 129 -7.68 11.36 -5.59
CA ALA A 129 -8.81 12.14 -6.11
C ALA A 129 -9.96 12.29 -5.09
N GLY A 130 -9.95 11.50 -4.01
CA GLY A 130 -11.03 11.48 -3.02
C GLY A 130 -12.26 10.68 -3.46
N GLU A 131 -12.14 9.89 -4.54
CA GLU A 131 -13.19 9.02 -5.07
C GLU A 131 -13.31 7.72 -4.26
N GLU A 132 -12.20 7.27 -3.66
CA GLU A 132 -12.13 6.13 -2.76
C GLU A 132 -11.66 6.53 -1.36
N SER A 133 -12.27 5.95 -0.33
CA SER A 133 -11.82 6.12 1.06
C SER A 133 -10.72 5.12 1.41
N PRO A 134 -9.65 5.53 2.11
CA PRO A 134 -8.68 4.61 2.69
C PRO A 134 -9.38 3.55 3.54
N LYS A 135 -9.05 2.27 3.34
CA LYS A 135 -9.62 1.18 4.15
C LYS A 135 -9.26 1.40 5.63
N SER A 136 -10.27 1.52 6.48
CA SER A 136 -10.05 1.51 7.92
C SER A 136 -9.87 0.06 8.39
N ASP A 137 -8.83 -0.19 9.17
CA ASP A 137 -8.61 -1.52 9.76
C ASP A 137 -9.44 -1.62 11.04
N SER A 138 -10.73 -1.89 10.88
CA SER A 138 -11.72 -1.92 11.95
C SER A 138 -11.43 -2.94 13.05
N MET A 139 -10.57 -3.93 12.81
CA MET A 139 -10.05 -4.80 13.88
C MET A 139 -8.94 -4.14 14.72
N MET A 140 -8.11 -3.26 14.15
CA MET A 140 -7.21 -2.43 14.94
C MET A 140 -7.98 -1.37 15.75
N GLU A 141 -9.12 -0.89 15.25
CA GLU A 141 -10.03 0.01 15.96
C GLU A 141 -10.53 -0.61 17.27
N ILE A 142 -11.05 -1.85 17.22
CA ILE A 142 -11.52 -2.58 18.42
C ILE A 142 -10.39 -2.78 19.44
N LYS A 143 -9.19 -3.14 18.98
CA LYS A 143 -8.03 -3.36 19.85
C LYS A 143 -7.52 -2.06 20.49
N ARG A 144 -7.44 -0.96 19.73
CA ARG A 144 -7.02 0.35 20.26
C ARG A 144 -8.03 0.91 21.24
N LEU A 145 -9.33 0.82 20.94
CA LEU A 145 -10.38 1.26 21.84
C LEU A 145 -10.37 0.48 23.15
N GLY A 146 -10.24 -0.86 23.08
CA GLY A 146 -10.12 -1.71 24.25
C GLY A 146 -8.88 -1.38 25.11
N SER A 147 -7.74 -1.12 24.48
CA SER A 147 -6.51 -0.75 25.18
C SER A 147 -6.62 0.62 25.87
N ALA A 148 -7.20 1.62 25.19
CA ALA A 148 -7.40 2.96 25.75
C ALA A 148 -8.41 2.95 26.92
N ILE A 149 -9.49 2.16 26.82
CA ILE A 149 -10.46 1.97 27.90
C ILE A 149 -9.81 1.30 29.10
N PHE A 150 -9.02 0.24 28.89
CA PHE A 150 -8.33 -0.47 29.96
C PHE A 150 -7.33 0.43 30.69
N GLN A 151 -6.56 1.25 29.97
CA GLN A 151 -5.63 2.20 30.60
C GLN A 151 -6.35 3.27 31.43
N ARG A 152 -7.55 3.69 31.01
CA ARG A 152 -8.29 4.78 31.65
C ARG A 152 -9.17 4.32 32.82
N PHE A 153 -9.67 3.09 32.78
CA PHE A 153 -10.65 2.58 33.75
C PHE A 153 -10.28 1.23 34.39
N GLY A 154 -9.28 0.51 33.86
CA GLY A 154 -8.87 -0.81 34.36
C GLY A 154 -8.03 -0.79 35.63
N ASN A 155 -7.49 0.37 36.02
CA ASN A 155 -6.68 0.54 37.24
C ASN A 155 -7.45 1.16 38.41
N LEU A 156 -8.78 1.20 38.36
CA LEU A 156 -9.57 1.64 39.51
C LEU A 156 -9.44 0.58 40.62
N PRO A 157 -8.97 0.95 41.83
CA PRO A 157 -8.96 0.03 42.96
C PRO A 157 -10.40 -0.42 43.22
N LYS A 158 -10.60 -1.74 43.33
CA LYS A 158 -11.91 -2.30 43.67
C LYS A 158 -12.32 -1.81 45.06
N PRO A 159 -13.62 -1.51 45.28
CA PRO A 159 -14.12 -1.10 46.58
C PRO A 159 -13.95 -2.21 47.64
#